data_AF-A0AAD4H1U9-F1
#
_entry.id   AF-A0AAD4H1U9-F1
#
_cell.length_a   1.000
_cell.length_b   1.000
_cell.length_c   1.000
_cell.angle_alpha   90.00
_cell.angle_beta   90.00
_cell.angle_gamma   90.00
#
_symmetry.space_group_name_H-M   'P 1'
#
loop_
_entity.id
_entity.type
_entity.pdbx_description
1 polymer ?
#
loop_
_entity_poly.entity_id
_entity_poly.type
_entity_poly.pdbx_seq_one_letter_code
_entity_poly.pdbx_strand_id
1 'polypeptide(L)' 'ESTARSIHLSRGCYPFIYKEPKNEDWQEDVDRRLRWGMDQAIEVGLLKAGQPVVVIQGFRSGYGNTNTMRIVVA' A
#
# COMPACT_ATOMS: atom_id res chain seq x y z
N GLU A 1 -7.12 11.80 1.67
CA GLU A 1 -8.27 11.60 0.74
C GLU A 1 -8.11 12.23 -0.65
N SER A 2 -7.66 13.48 -0.79
CA SER A 2 -7.52 14.13 -2.11
C SER A 2 -6.70 13.28 -3.11
N THR A 3 -5.54 12.78 -2.68
CA THR A 3 -4.68 11.88 -3.47
C THR A 3 -5.42 10.63 -3.96
N ALA A 4 -6.24 10.00 -3.10
CA ALA A 4 -7.01 8.82 -3.46
C ALA A 4 -8.07 9.11 -4.52
N ARG A 5 -8.68 10.29 -4.50
CA ARG A 5 -9.64 10.69 -5.55
C ARG A 5 -8.94 11.00 -6.87
N SER A 6 -7.84 11.75 -6.83
CA SER A 6 -7.13 12.17 -8.04
C SER A 6 -6.47 11.02 -8.79
N ILE A 7 -6.05 9.95 -8.10
CA ILE A 7 -5.34 8.84 -8.74
C ILE A 7 -6.22 7.98 -9.67
N HIS A 8 -7.55 8.12 -9.60
CA HIS A 8 -8.45 7.51 -10.58
C HIS A 8 -8.22 8.00 -12.02
N LEU A 9 -7.50 9.12 -12.21
CA LEU A 9 -7.05 9.58 -13.53
C LEU A 9 -5.93 8.73 -14.13
N SER A 10 -5.26 7.90 -13.32
CA SER A 10 -4.18 7.03 -13.75
C SER A 10 -4.68 5.60 -13.98
N ARG A 11 -4.43 5.07 -15.18
CA ARG A 11 -4.85 3.72 -15.56
C ARG A 11 -4.19 2.67 -14.66
N GLY A 12 -4.97 1.71 -14.17
CA GLY A 12 -4.49 0.59 -13.37
C GLY A 12 -4.31 0.91 -11.88
N CYS A 13 -4.66 2.11 -11.43
CA CYS A 13 -4.63 2.48 -10.03
C CYS A 13 -5.99 2.25 -9.36
N TYR A 14 -6.00 1.47 -8.27
CA TYR A 14 -7.16 1.23 -7.42
C TYR A 14 -6.87 1.77 -6.01
N PRO A 15 -7.37 2.95 -5.64
CA PRO A 15 -7.05 3.57 -4.37
C PRO A 15 -7.84 2.97 -3.21
N PHE A 16 -7.18 2.79 -2.07
CA PHE A 16 -7.79 2.47 -0.78
C PHE A 16 -7.41 3.53 0.27
N ILE A 17 -8.35 3.86 1.16
CA ILE A 17 -8.12 4.87 2.21
C ILE A 17 -7.89 4.17 3.55
N TYR A 18 -6.63 4.13 3.98
CA TYR A 18 -6.25 3.67 5.31
C TYR A 18 -6.57 4.75 6.36
N LYS A 19 -7.39 4.39 7.36
CA LYS A 19 -7.90 5.33 8.38
C LYS A 19 -7.26 5.17 9.76
N GLU A 20 -6.50 4.10 9.97
CA GLU A 20 -5.86 3.85 11.25
C GLU A 20 -4.79 4.90 11.55
N PRO A 21 -4.54 5.20 12.84
CA PRO A 21 -3.51 6.14 13.24
C PRO A 21 -2.12 5.66 12.81
N LYS A 22 -1.24 6.64 12.53
CA LYS A 22 0.16 6.39 12.19
C LYS A 22 0.89 5.77 13.38
N ASN A 23 1.67 4.72 13.15
CA ASN A 23 2.60 4.17 14.14
C ASN A 23 3.91 4.98 14.19
N GLU A 24 4.52 5.08 15.37
CA GLU A 24 5.81 5.74 15.58
C GLU A 24 6.93 5.00 14.83
N ASP A 25 6.90 3.66 14.84
CA ASP A 25 7.82 2.87 14.04
C ASP A 25 7.41 2.93 12.56
N TRP A 26 8.29 3.50 11.75
CA TRP A 26 8.06 3.68 10.31
C TRP A 26 7.84 2.35 9.59
N GLN A 27 8.64 1.33 9.89
CA GLN A 27 8.60 0.08 9.15
C GLN A 27 7.32 -0.69 9.50
N GLU A 28 6.94 -0.71 10.77
CA GLU A 28 5.69 -1.30 11.23
C GLU A 28 4.47 -0.56 10.66
N ASP A 29 4.50 0.78 10.62
CA ASP A 29 3.44 1.59 10.04
C ASP A 29 3.22 1.26 8.54
N VAL A 30 4.31 1.16 7.78
CA VAL A 30 4.25 0.80 6.36
C VAL A 30 3.74 -0.63 6.19
N ASP A 31 4.23 -1.58 6.98
CA ASP A 31 3.80 -2.99 6.89
C ASP A 31 2.32 -3.17 7.28
N ARG A 32 1.81 -2.41 8.26
CA ARG A 32 0.37 -2.39 8.59
C ARG A 32 -0.48 -1.87 7.43
N ARG A 33 -0.04 -0.78 6.79
CA ARG A 33 -0.72 -0.21 5.60
C ARG A 33 -0.73 -1.18 4.42
N LEU A 34 0.38 -1.88 4.18
CA LEU A 34 0.50 -2.85 3.10
C LEU A 34 -0.38 -4.07 3.34
N ARG A 35 -0.35 -4.66 4.55
CA ARG A 35 -1.21 -5.79 4.91
C ARG A 35 -2.68 -5.44 4.74
N TRP A 36 -3.11 -4.32 5.32
CA TRP A 36 -4.49 -3.85 5.17
C TRP A 36 -4.87 -3.63 3.70
N GLY A 37 -3.99 -3.02 2.89
CA GLY A 37 -4.23 -2.82 1.47
C GLY A 37 -4.35 -4.13 0.67
N MET A 38 -3.56 -5.15 1.02
CA MET A 38 -3.65 -6.48 0.42
C MET A 38 -4.96 -7.17 0.81
N ASP A 39 -5.37 -7.10 2.08
CA ASP A 39 -6.64 -7.67 2.55
C ASP A 39 -7.83 -7.05 1.81
N GLN A 40 -7.84 -5.73 1.64
CA GLN A 40 -8.87 -5.02 0.87
C GLN A 40 -8.85 -5.42 -0.62
N ALA A 41 -7.67 -5.56 -1.22
CA ALA A 41 -7.54 -6.01 -2.60
C ALA A 41 -8.03 -7.45 -2.80
N ILE A 42 -7.83 -8.33 -1.82
CA ILE A 42 -8.36 -9.70 -1.81
C ILE A 42 -9.88 -9.68 -1.70
N GLU A 43 -10.42 -8.89 -0.78
CA GLU A 43 -11.87 -8.75 -0.54
C GLU A 43 -12.62 -8.31 -1.82
N VAL A 44 -12.07 -7.35 -2.57
CA VAL A 44 -12.68 -6.89 -3.83
C VAL A 44 -12.30 -7.74 -5.06
N GLY A 45 -11.51 -8.80 -4.89
CA GLY A 45 -11.12 -9.73 -5.95
C GLY A 45 -10.05 -9.21 -6.93
N LEU A 46 -9.32 -8.14 -6.57
CA LEU A 46 -8.16 -7.64 -7.34
C LEU A 46 -6.93 -8.52 -7.15
N LEU A 47 -6.84 -9.21 -6.01
CA LEU A 47 -5.72 -10.06 -5.61
C LEU A 47 -6.26 -11.41 -5.11
N LYS A 48 -5.49 -12.48 -5.25
CA LYS A 48 -5.79 -13.76 -4.59
C LYS A 48 -4.78 -14.01 -3.48
N ALA A 49 -5.24 -14.57 -2.36
CA ALA A 49 -4.38 -15.01 -1.28
C ALA A 49 -3.32 -16.00 -1.78
N GLY A 50 -2.09 -15.87 -1.27
CA GLY A 50 -0.96 -16.71 -1.66
C GLY A 50 -0.26 -16.29 -2.96
N GLN A 51 -0.70 -15.22 -3.64
CA GLN A 51 -0.02 -14.72 -4.84
C GLN A 51 1.17 -13.80 -4.50
N PRO A 52 2.24 -13.82 -5.31
CA PRO A 52 3.33 -12.88 -5.15
C PRO A 52 2.89 -11.46 -5.53
N VAL A 53 3.26 -10.49 -4.69
CA VAL A 53 2.97 -9.06 -4.86
C VAL A 53 4.27 -8.26 -4.81
N VAL A 54 4.41 -7.31 -5.74
CA VAL A 54 5.50 -6.34 -5.71
C VAL A 54 5.06 -5.15 -4.87
N VAL A 55 5.78 -4.91 -3.78
CA VAL A 55 5.58 -3.80 -2.86
C VAL A 55 6.59 -2.70 -3.17
N ILE A 56 6.12 -1.46 -3.24
CA ILE A 56 6.93 -0.27 -3.48
C ILE A 56 6.78 0.70 -2.30
N GLN A 57 7.90 1.09 -1.68
CA GLN A 57 7.92 1.99 -0.52
C GLN A 57 9.21 2.82 -0.43
N GLY A 58 9.29 3.73 0.55
CA GLY A 58 10.52 4.41 0.94
C GLY A 58 11.21 3.75 2.13
N PHE A 59 12.53 3.87 2.22
CA PHE A 59 13.32 3.34 3.35
C PHE A 59 13.12 4.12 4.66
N ARG A 60 12.76 5.40 4.59
CA ARG A 60 12.53 6.27 5.76
C ARG A 60 11.26 7.10 5.59
N SER A 61 10.70 7.54 6.70
CA SER A 61 9.62 8.51 6.70
C SER A 61 10.09 9.83 6.07
N GLY A 62 9.31 10.38 5.15
CA GLY A 62 9.63 11.63 4.47
C GLY A 62 8.86 11.74 3.16
N TYR A 63 8.91 12.92 2.56
CA TYR A 63 8.24 13.18 1.29
C TYR A 63 9.18 12.92 0.11
N GLY A 64 8.69 12.29 -0.96
CA GLY A 64 9.37 12.24 -2.27
C GLY A 64 10.44 11.17 -2.49
N ASN A 65 10.70 10.27 -1.54
CA ASN A 65 11.80 9.30 -1.63
C ASN A 65 11.33 7.84 -1.66
N THR A 66 10.75 7.40 -2.78
CA THR A 66 10.45 5.99 -3.04
C THR A 66 11.71 5.30 -3.58
N ASN A 67 12.24 4.31 -2.87
CA ASN A 67 13.53 3.69 -3.21
C ASN A 67 13.65 2.20 -2.86
N THR A 68 12.59 1.58 -2.32
CA THR A 68 12.60 0.20 -1.85
C THR A 68 11.53 -0.60 -2.58
N MET A 69 11.94 -1.71 -3.19
CA MET A 69 11.04 -2.70 -3.80
C MET A 69 11.21 -4.04 -3.10
N ARG A 70 10.10 -4.71 -2.78
CA ARG A 70 10.08 -6.04 -2.16
C ARG A 70 9.11 -6.93 -2.91
N ILE A 71 9.39 -8.24 -2.96
CA ILE A 71 8.41 -9.25 -3.38
C ILE A 71 7.93 -9.95 -2.12
N VAL A 72 6.63 -9.90 -1.87
CA VAL A 72 5.99 -10.54 -0.72
C VAL A 72 4.87 -11.47 -1.20
N VAL A 73 4.37 -12.31 -0.31
CA VAL A 73 3.20 -13.15 -0.58
C VAL A 73 2.00 -12.51 0.11
N ALA A 74 0.89 -12.39 -0.63
CA ALA A 74 -0.39 -11.86 -0.17
C ALA A 74 -1.09 -12.79 0.82
#